data_AF-A0A3P3ZQ75-F1
#
_entry.id   AF-A0A3P3ZQ75-F1
#
_cell.length_a   1.000
_cell.length_b   1.000
_cell.length_c   1.000
_cell.angle_alpha   90.00
_cell.angle_beta   90.00
_cell.angle_gamma   90.00
#
_symmetry.space_group_name_H-M   'P 1'
#
loop_
_entity.id
_entity.type
_entity.pdbx_description
1 polymer ?
#
loop_
_entity_poly.entity_id
_entity_poly.type
_entity_poly.pdbx_seq_one_letter_code
_entity_poly.pdbx_strand_id
1 'polypeptide(L)'
;MDSVTVTKRKPGRPAKTRDGLAMPSRLRQRLYRARKQAEATEAIGNEKNASTGVLVGLLAGFVKGHDETSVLGVKRVLIELCNRYEIGGDR
;
A
#
# COMPACT_ATOMS: atom_id res chain seq x y z
N MET A 1 -12.12 11.82 -33.12
CA MET A 1 -12.03 11.38 -31.71
C MET A 1 -10.62 10.83 -31.54
N ASP A 2 -9.70 11.66 -31.03
CA ASP A 2 -8.30 11.27 -30.91
C ASP A 2 -8.14 10.36 -29.69
N SER A 3 -7.76 9.11 -29.95
CA SER A 3 -7.53 8.12 -28.89
C SER A 3 -6.30 8.52 -28.07
N VAL A 4 -6.51 9.00 -26.86
CA VAL A 4 -5.43 9.17 -25.88
C VAL A 4 -4.98 7.77 -25.46
N THR A 5 -3.96 7.24 -26.14
CA THR A 5 -3.29 6.02 -25.72
C THR A 5 -2.64 6.28 -24.37
N VAL A 6 -3.24 5.76 -23.29
CA VAL A 6 -2.60 5.68 -21.98
C VAL A 6 -1.42 4.73 -22.11
N THR A 7 -0.26 5.26 -22.51
CA THR A 7 0.97 4.48 -22.59
C THR A 7 1.31 4.02 -21.18
N LYS A 8 1.01 2.75 -20.87
CA LYS A 8 1.44 2.10 -19.62
C LYS A 8 2.95 2.32 -19.51
N ARG A 9 3.37 3.08 -18.49
CA ARG A 9 4.79 3.38 -18.26
C ARG A 9 5.53 2.05 -18.13
N LYS A 10 6.46 1.77 -19.05
CA LYS A 10 7.30 0.56 -18.99
C LYS A 10 7.90 0.43 -17.58
N PRO A 11 7.79 -0.75 -16.94
CA PRO A 11 8.38 -0.96 -15.62
C PRO A 11 9.88 -0.67 -15.68
N GLY A 12 10.37 0.12 -14.72
CA GLY A 12 11.80 0.46 -14.59
C GLY A 12 12.24 1.83 -15.10
N ARG A 13 11.42 2.58 -15.86
CA ARG A 13 11.80 3.95 -16.25
C ARG A 13 11.83 4.86 -15.00
N PRO A 14 12.93 5.57 -14.70
CA PRO A 14 13.00 6.47 -13.57
C PRO A 14 11.87 7.49 -13.65
N ALA A 15 11.15 7.69 -12.54
CA ALA A 15 10.24 8.82 -12.42
C ALA A 15 11.02 10.11 -12.73
N LYS A 16 10.40 11.03 -13.45
CA LYS A 16 11.00 12.33 -13.78
C LYS A 16 10.54 13.40 -12.80
N THR A 17 11.38 14.39 -12.53
CA THR A 17 10.97 15.63 -11.85
C THR A 17 10.07 16.46 -12.77
N ARG A 18 9.48 17.53 -12.23
CA ARG A 18 8.59 18.43 -12.99
C ARG A 18 9.31 19.07 -14.19
N ASP A 19 10.62 19.26 -14.08
CA ASP A 19 11.51 19.81 -15.12
C ASP A 19 12.03 18.74 -16.11
N GLY A 20 11.49 17.52 -16.06
CA GLY A 20 11.82 16.46 -17.02
C GLY A 20 13.14 15.70 -16.76
N LEU A 21 13.88 16.05 -15.70
CA LEU A 21 15.11 15.39 -15.28
C LEU A 21 14.82 14.07 -14.57
N ALA A 22 15.76 13.11 -14.64
CA ALA A 22 15.63 11.86 -13.90
C ALA A 22 15.67 12.13 -12.40
N MET A 23 14.69 11.60 -11.67
CA MET A 23 14.55 11.88 -10.25
C MET A 23 15.68 11.17 -9.46
N PRO A 24 16.38 11.86 -8.54
CA PRO A 24 17.45 11.26 -7.74
C PRO A 24 17.00 9.99 -7.01
N SER A 25 17.89 9.00 -6.89
CA SER A 25 17.57 7.68 -6.29
C SER A 25 17.03 7.80 -4.86
N ARG A 26 17.66 8.64 -4.02
CA ARG A 26 17.21 8.89 -2.64
C ARG A 26 15.82 9.51 -2.59
N LEU A 27 15.54 10.49 -3.47
CA LEU A 27 14.22 11.11 -3.57
C LEU A 27 13.17 10.11 -4.05
N ARG A 28 13.48 9.28 -5.05
CA ARG A 28 12.60 8.20 -5.52
C ARG A 28 12.23 7.22 -4.42
N GLN A 29 13.22 6.77 -3.65
CA GLN A 29 12.98 5.88 -2.51
C GLN A 29 12.11 6.55 -1.45
N ARG A 30 12.37 7.81 -1.11
CA ARG A 30 11.55 8.57 -0.15
C ARG A 30 10.10 8.67 -0.61
N LEU A 31 9.86 9.05 -1.87
CA LEU A 31 8.52 9.17 -2.42
C LEU A 31 7.82 7.81 -2.59
N TYR A 32 8.56 6.74 -2.84
CA TYR A 32 8.02 5.39 -2.83
C TYR A 32 7.53 5.00 -1.44
N ARG A 33 8.36 5.22 -0.41
CA ARG A 33 7.99 4.96 0.99
C ARG A 33 6.79 5.81 1.42
N ALA A 34 6.77 7.09 1.07
CA ALA A 34 5.65 8.00 1.36
C ALA A 34 4.34 7.54 0.69
N ARG A 35 4.39 7.13 -0.59
CA ARG A 35 3.21 6.57 -1.27
C ARG A 35 2.72 5.29 -0.59
N LYS A 36 3.64 4.39 -0.24
CA LYS A 36 3.28 3.16 0.49
C LYS A 36 2.68 3.44 1.86
N GLN A 37 3.16 4.46 2.55
CA GLN A 37 2.60 4.90 3.82
C GLN A 37 1.20 5.51 3.63
N ALA A 38 0.99 6.35 2.62
CA ALA A 38 -0.33 6.92 2.31
C ALA A 38 -1.35 5.83 1.91
N GLU A 39 -0.95 4.90 1.03
CA GLU A 39 -1.77 3.73 0.67
C GLU A 39 -2.15 2.89 1.90
N ALA A 40 -1.23 2.75 2.86
CA ALA A 40 -1.51 2.06 4.12
C ALA A 40 -2.51 2.86 4.97
N THR A 41 -2.31 4.17 5.16
CA THR A 41 -3.22 5.01 5.94
C THR A 41 -4.63 5.03 5.37
N GLU A 42 -4.79 5.12 4.04
CA GLU A 42 -6.10 5.08 3.38
C GLU A 42 -6.80 3.71 3.50
N ALA A 43 -6.03 2.63 3.71
CA ALA A 43 -6.59 1.30 3.94
C ALA A 43 -7.13 1.12 5.37
N ILE A 44 -6.77 1.98 6.33
CA ILE A 44 -7.35 1.96 7.67
C ILE A 44 -8.83 2.32 7.57
N GLY A 45 -9.71 1.39 7.96
CA GLY A 45 -11.15 1.56 7.81
C GLY A 45 -11.72 0.99 6.50
N ASN A 46 -10.89 0.64 5.51
CA ASN A 46 -11.30 0.14 4.21
C ASN A 46 -10.57 -1.18 3.82
N GLU A 47 -10.35 -2.04 4.80
CA GLU A 47 -9.49 -3.23 4.68
C GLU A 47 -9.99 -4.20 3.60
N LYS A 48 -11.31 -4.32 3.41
CA LYS A 48 -11.94 -5.17 2.40
C LYS A 48 -11.49 -4.85 0.97
N ASN A 49 -11.21 -3.58 0.67
CA ASN A 49 -10.82 -3.13 -0.67
C ASN A 49 -9.30 -2.97 -0.82
N ALA A 50 -8.55 -2.99 0.28
CA ALA A 50 -7.11 -2.86 0.25
C ALA A 50 -6.44 -4.12 -0.32
N SER A 51 -5.35 -4.00 -1.08
CA SER A 51 -4.60 -5.17 -1.55
C SER A 51 -3.90 -5.91 -0.40
N THR A 52 -3.63 -7.21 -0.56
CA THR A 52 -2.95 -8.00 0.49
C THR A 52 -1.60 -7.39 0.91
N GLY A 53 -0.82 -6.88 -0.05
CA GLY A 53 0.45 -6.23 0.26
C GLY A 53 0.31 -4.97 1.12
N VAL A 54 -0.80 -4.24 0.99
CA VAL A 54 -1.12 -3.06 1.82
C VAL A 54 -1.55 -3.50 3.23
N LEU A 55 -2.36 -4.56 3.35
CA LEU A 55 -2.75 -5.14 4.64
C LEU A 55 -1.55 -5.65 5.45
N VAL A 56 -0.61 -6.36 4.81
CA VAL A 56 0.63 -6.81 5.47
C VAL A 56 1.51 -5.62 5.87
N GLY A 57 1.59 -4.59 5.02
CA GLY A 57 2.29 -3.34 5.34
C GLY A 57 1.70 -2.62 6.56
N LEU A 58 0.37 -2.61 6.69
CA LEU A 58 -0.35 -2.05 7.83
C LEU A 58 -0.02 -2.79 9.13
N LEU A 59 -0.02 -4.13 9.12
CA LEU A 59 0.37 -4.94 10.28
C LEU A 59 1.77 -4.59 10.78
N ALA A 60 2.74 -4.46 9.87
CA ALA A 60 4.10 -4.07 10.22
C ALA A 60 4.19 -2.65 10.80
N GLY A 61 3.27 -1.76 10.41
CA GLY A 61 3.12 -0.41 10.97
C GLY A 61 2.54 -0.42 12.38
N PHE A 62 1.49 -1.21 12.63
CA PHE A 62 0.87 -1.33 13.96
C PHE A 62 1.80 -1.92 15.00
N VAL A 63 2.62 -2.93 14.65
CA VAL A 63 3.60 -3.52 15.58
C VAL A 63 4.64 -2.49 16.07
N LYS A 64 4.87 -1.40 15.32
CA LYS A 64 5.79 -0.33 15.71
C LYS A 64 5.14 0.79 16.53
N GLY A 65 3.81 0.88 16.54
CA GLY A 65 3.06 1.88 17.29
C GLY A 65 2.25 1.21 18.39
N HIS A 66 2.75 1.19 19.63
CA HIS A 66 2.14 0.55 20.80
C HIS A 66 0.90 1.28 21.34
N ASP A 67 0.02 1.83 20.50
CA ASP A 67 -1.24 2.45 20.96
C ASP A 67 -2.37 1.42 21.00
N GLU A 68 -3.30 1.51 21.95
CA GLU A 68 -4.46 0.60 22.03
C GLU A 68 -5.36 0.63 20.78
N THR A 69 -5.39 1.77 20.08
CA THR A 69 -6.00 1.95 18.76
C THR A 69 -5.42 0.99 17.71
N SER A 70 -4.17 0.55 17.90
CA SER A 70 -3.50 -0.43 17.04
C SER A 70 -4.08 -1.83 17.18
N VAL A 71 -4.59 -2.23 18.34
CA VAL A 71 -5.06 -3.61 18.59
C VAL A 71 -6.32 -3.92 17.78
N LEU A 72 -7.27 -2.97 17.73
CA LEU A 72 -8.47 -3.11 16.90
C LEU A 72 -8.12 -3.11 15.40
N GLY A 73 -7.18 -2.26 14.97
CA GLY A 73 -6.67 -2.25 13.60
C GLY A 73 -6.01 -3.57 13.20
N VAL A 74 -5.14 -4.11 14.06
CA VAL A 74 -4.49 -5.41 13.89
C VAL A 74 -5.52 -6.52 13.75
N LYS A 75 -6.51 -6.59 14.64
CA LYS A 75 -7.57 -7.61 14.58
C LYS A 75 -8.35 -7.54 13.26
N ARG A 76 -8.76 -6.34 12.81
CA ARG A 76 -9.49 -6.18 11.54
C ARG A 76 -8.68 -6.64 10.34
N VAL A 77 -7.40 -6.26 10.28
CA VAL A 77 -6.51 -6.66 9.18
C VAL A 77 -6.26 -8.17 9.19
N LEU A 78 -6.08 -8.78 10.38
CA LEU A 78 -5.91 -10.24 10.50
C LEU A 78 -7.14 -11.00 10.04
N ILE A 79 -8.34 -10.58 10.46
CA ILE A 79 -9.60 -11.23 10.02
C ILE A 79 -9.73 -11.18 8.49
N GLU A 80 -9.47 -10.02 7.88
CA GLU A 80 -9.55 -9.88 6.42
C GLU A 80 -8.53 -10.76 5.71
N LEU A 81 -7.30 -10.86 6.21
CA LEU A 81 -6.28 -11.75 5.67
C LEU A 81 -6.68 -13.22 5.81
N CYS A 82 -7.17 -13.64 6.98
CA CYS A 82 -7.64 -15.01 7.20
C CYS A 82 -8.80 -15.36 6.23
N ASN A 83 -9.77 -14.46 6.08
CA ASN A 83 -10.89 -14.66 5.15
C ASN A 83 -10.42 -14.83 3.70
N ARG A 84 -9.48 -14.01 3.23
CA ARG A 84 -8.96 -14.08 1.84
C ARG A 84 -8.20 -15.36 1.53
N TYR A 85 -7.53 -15.92 2.53
CA TYR A 85 -6.77 -17.15 2.39
C TYR A 85 -7.53 -18.38 2.88
N GLU A 86 -8.81 -18.23 3.22
CA GLU A 86 -9.67 -19.29 3.79
C GLU A 86 -9.04 -19.95 5.04
N ILE A 87 -8.22 -19.22 5.78
CA ILE A 87 -7.53 -19.72 6.98
C ILE A 87 -8.52 -19.69 8.14
N GLY A 88 -8.88 -20.87 8.66
CA GLY A 88 -9.78 -21.01 9.81
C GLY A 88 -11.27 -21.06 9.46
N GLY A 89 -11.62 -21.26 8.18
CA GLY A 89 -12.98 -21.68 7.82
C GLY A 89 -13.17 -23.15 8.16
N ASP A 90 -14.20 -23.47 8.95
CA ASP A 90 -14.71 -24.84 9.07
C ASP A 90 -15.18 -25.29 7.67
N ARG A 91 -14.39 -26.16 7.04
CA ARG A 91 -14.84 -27.01 5.93
C ARG A 91 -15.14 -28.40 6.47
#